data_AF-A0A0G3VZ98-F1
#
_entry.id   AF-A0A0G3VZ98-F1
#
_cell.length_a   1.000
_cell.length_b   1.000
_cell.length_c   1.000
_cell.angle_alpha   90.00
_cell.angle_beta   90.00
_cell.angle_gamma   90.00
#
_symmetry.space_group_name_H-M   'P 1'
#
loop_
_entity.id
_entity.type
_entity.pdbx_description
1 polymer ?
#
loop_
_entity_poly.entity_id
_entity_poly.type
_entity_poly.pdbx_seq_one_letter_code
_entity_poly.pdbx_strand_id
1 'polypeptide(L)'
;PYSDKSEDVETSSDEPYGNKNTKTKKSETTDNPPSRDERFDIQYIIQSLNHLTLDTTSPLERVYSIDILGNEIHGFNLLQIKKLVPQPKHPSWIDAEFGRKLLFLKLELKDQHDQYYLIDIHKNKSHEAFCAFIIVSPHKLTREQIKNICIELENAKGIKKWTLRCESFTKKIISIKHSSATPDEWKNRFKNLFSTLIN
;
A
#
# COMPACT_ATOMS: atom_id res chain seq x y z
N PRO A 1 -25.89 -54.22 -42.06
CA PRO A 1 -24.61 -54.79 -41.58
C PRO A 1 -23.95 -53.82 -40.58
N TYR A 2 -24.36 -53.95 -39.32
CA TYR A 2 -23.73 -53.26 -38.20
C TYR A 2 -22.75 -54.24 -37.55
N SER A 3 -21.49 -53.84 -37.44
CA SER A 3 -20.46 -54.61 -36.76
C SER A 3 -20.28 -54.04 -35.37
N ASP A 4 -20.78 -54.81 -34.41
CA ASP A 4 -20.51 -54.78 -32.98
C ASP A 4 -19.21 -55.55 -32.71
N LYS A 5 -18.32 -55.04 -31.83
CA LYS A 5 -17.26 -55.78 -31.15
C LYS A 5 -16.87 -55.09 -29.84
N SER A 6 -17.63 -55.46 -28.80
CA SER A 6 -17.17 -56.02 -27.51
C SER A 6 -15.72 -55.79 -27.04
N GLU A 7 -15.68 -55.25 -25.82
CA GLU A 7 -14.73 -55.41 -24.70
C GLU A 7 -13.71 -56.56 -24.79
N ASP A 8 -12.47 -56.26 -24.38
CA ASP A 8 -11.67 -57.17 -23.57
C ASP A 8 -10.84 -56.37 -22.56
N VAL A 9 -11.16 -56.63 -21.29
CA VAL A 9 -10.45 -56.17 -20.10
C VAL A 9 -9.49 -57.30 -19.72
N GLU A 10 -8.19 -57.07 -19.81
CA GLU A 10 -7.20 -57.90 -19.11
C GLU A 10 -6.42 -57.05 -18.12
N THR A 11 -6.75 -57.27 -16.85
CA THR A 11 -5.90 -56.98 -15.70
C THR A 11 -4.83 -58.05 -15.58
N SER A 12 -3.55 -57.67 -15.52
CA SER A 12 -2.58 -58.46 -14.77
C SER A 12 -1.55 -57.55 -14.11
N SER A 13 -1.57 -57.62 -12.79
CA SER A 13 -0.62 -57.13 -11.81
C SER A 13 0.79 -57.69 -12.02
N ASP A 14 1.80 -56.83 -11.85
CA ASP A 14 3.03 -57.09 -11.09
C ASP A 14 3.82 -55.77 -10.92
N GLU A 15 3.63 -55.11 -9.77
CA GLU A 15 4.63 -54.20 -9.17
C GLU A 15 5.72 -55.08 -8.48
N PRO A 16 6.91 -54.58 -8.05
CA PRO A 16 7.27 -53.17 -7.80
C PRO A 16 8.69 -52.79 -8.27
N TYR A 17 8.98 -51.51 -8.53
CA TYR A 17 10.21 -50.86 -8.06
C TYR A 17 10.10 -49.34 -8.29
N GLY A 18 10.35 -48.61 -7.22
CA GLY A 18 9.87 -47.24 -7.06
C GLY A 18 10.58 -46.19 -7.91
N ASN A 19 9.87 -45.09 -8.10
CA ASN A 19 10.47 -43.80 -7.85
C ASN A 19 9.41 -42.80 -7.37
N LYS A 20 9.58 -42.36 -6.13
CA LYS A 20 8.90 -41.22 -5.53
C LYS A 20 9.10 -40.00 -6.43
N ASN A 21 8.01 -39.40 -6.90
CA ASN A 21 7.83 -37.94 -7.01
C ASN A 21 6.47 -37.57 -7.61
N THR A 22 5.38 -38.09 -7.07
CA THR A 22 4.09 -37.40 -7.18
C THR A 22 4.08 -36.29 -6.14
N LYS A 23 4.34 -35.06 -6.58
CA LYS A 23 3.96 -33.85 -5.85
C LYS A 23 2.47 -33.96 -5.59
N THR A 24 2.11 -34.40 -4.39
CA THR A 24 0.78 -34.23 -3.82
C THR A 24 0.44 -32.76 -3.98
N LYS A 25 -0.51 -32.44 -4.86
CA LYS A 25 -1.15 -31.12 -4.87
C LYS A 25 -1.69 -30.93 -3.47
N LYS A 26 -0.98 -30.12 -2.67
CA LYS A 26 -1.56 -29.48 -1.50
C LYS A 26 -2.77 -28.71 -2.01
N SER A 27 -3.94 -29.29 -1.79
CA SER A 27 -5.18 -28.56 -1.62
C SER A 27 -5.02 -27.69 -0.38
N GLU A 28 -4.34 -26.55 -0.55
CA GLU A 28 -4.44 -25.39 0.32
C GLU A 28 -5.47 -24.47 -0.33
N THR A 29 -6.52 -23.96 0.32
CA THR A 29 -7.09 -24.14 1.65
C THR A 29 -8.46 -23.46 1.53
N THR A 30 -9.41 -23.90 2.35
CA THR A 30 -10.62 -23.18 2.77
C THR A 30 -10.51 -21.66 2.66
N ASP A 31 -11.55 -21.03 2.10
CA ASP A 31 -11.87 -19.61 2.24
C ASP A 31 -11.83 -19.22 3.72
N ASN A 32 -10.66 -18.81 4.21
CA ASN A 32 -10.62 -17.99 5.39
C ASN A 32 -11.22 -16.64 4.96
N PRO A 33 -12.33 -16.18 5.55
CA PRO A 33 -12.72 -14.79 5.38
C PRO A 33 -11.51 -13.91 5.73
N PRO A 34 -11.26 -12.80 5.01
CA PRO A 34 -10.12 -11.96 5.30
C PRO A 34 -10.13 -11.64 6.79
N SER A 35 -9.08 -12.05 7.52
CA SER A 35 -9.01 -11.98 8.98
C SER A 35 -9.08 -10.55 9.52
N ARG A 36 -9.00 -9.57 8.61
CA ARG A 36 -9.12 -8.14 8.84
C ARG A 36 -9.70 -7.49 7.59
N ASP A 37 -10.60 -6.54 7.78
CA ASP A 37 -11.14 -5.72 6.70
C ASP A 37 -10.18 -4.58 6.35
N GLU A 38 -9.37 -4.79 5.32
CA GLU A 38 -8.37 -3.83 4.86
C GLU A 38 -8.97 -2.55 4.24
N ARG A 39 -10.29 -2.48 4.05
CA ARG A 39 -10.97 -1.26 3.61
C ARG A 39 -10.84 -0.12 4.62
N PHE A 40 -10.58 -0.45 5.89
CA PHE A 40 -10.46 0.52 6.98
C PHE A 40 -9.04 1.01 7.22
N ASP A 41 -8.03 0.54 6.48
CA ASP A 41 -6.62 0.88 6.71
C ASP A 41 -6.39 2.40 6.79
N ILE A 42 -6.89 3.17 5.82
CA ILE A 42 -6.79 4.65 5.83
C ILE A 42 -7.51 5.26 7.03
N GLN A 43 -8.68 4.75 7.42
CA GLN A 43 -9.42 5.29 8.56
C GLN A 43 -8.67 5.04 9.86
N TYR A 44 -8.07 3.86 10.03
CA TYR A 44 -7.25 3.55 11.20
C TYR A 44 -5.97 4.38 11.25
N ILE A 45 -5.33 4.61 10.10
CA ILE A 45 -4.20 5.54 9.99
C ILE A 45 -4.63 6.94 10.45
N ILE A 46 -5.73 7.49 9.93
CA ILE A 46 -6.23 8.82 10.29
C ILE A 46 -6.54 8.92 11.80
N GLN A 47 -7.28 7.95 12.35
CA GLN A 47 -7.61 7.93 13.78
C GLN A 47 -6.35 7.84 14.65
N SER A 48 -5.38 7.00 14.26
CA SER A 48 -4.13 6.87 15.00
C SER A 48 -3.30 8.16 14.99
N LEU A 49 -3.25 8.87 13.87
CA LEU A 49 -2.55 10.15 13.77
C LEU A 49 -3.23 11.24 14.59
N ASN A 50 -4.57 11.29 14.59
CA ASN A 50 -5.34 12.18 15.47
C ASN A 50 -5.09 11.90 16.96
N HIS A 51 -5.00 10.64 17.36
CA HIS A 51 -4.64 10.32 18.75
C HIS A 51 -3.23 10.79 19.09
N LEU A 52 -2.29 10.66 18.16
CA LEU A 52 -0.91 11.10 18.36
C LEU A 52 -0.77 12.62 18.42
N THR A 53 -1.54 13.40 17.67
CA THR A 53 -1.49 14.87 17.77
C THR A 53 -2.08 15.40 19.08
N LEU A 54 -2.90 14.61 19.77
CA LEU A 54 -3.46 14.94 21.09
C LEU A 54 -2.59 14.45 22.26
N ASP A 55 -1.70 13.47 22.04
CA ASP A 55 -0.78 12.94 23.06
C ASP A 55 0.43 13.87 23.22
N THR A 56 0.57 14.53 24.37
CA THR A 56 1.67 15.46 24.65
C THR A 56 3.04 14.79 24.63
N THR A 57 3.11 13.47 24.85
CA THR A 57 4.34 12.66 24.79
C THR A 57 4.66 12.20 23.36
N SER A 58 3.74 12.39 22.41
CA SER A 58 3.96 12.08 21.01
C SER A 58 4.97 13.03 20.39
N PRO A 59 5.84 12.53 19.49
CA PRO A 59 6.69 13.40 18.69
C PRO A 59 5.96 14.11 17.55
N LEU A 60 4.75 13.67 17.19
CA LEU A 60 3.93 14.28 16.14
C LEU A 60 3.12 15.45 16.71
N GLU A 61 3.30 16.66 16.16
CA GLU A 61 2.59 17.86 16.59
C GLU A 61 1.35 18.12 15.73
N ARG A 62 1.51 18.08 14.40
CA ARG A 62 0.46 18.46 13.46
C ARG A 62 0.48 17.60 12.22
N VAL A 63 -0.69 17.53 11.59
CA VAL A 63 -0.91 16.82 10.33
C VAL A 63 -1.70 17.71 9.40
N TYR A 64 -1.26 17.79 8.15
CA TYR A 64 -1.94 18.53 7.10
C TYR A 64 -2.11 17.64 5.88
N SER A 65 -3.27 17.71 5.23
CA SER A 65 -3.41 17.17 3.89
C SER A 65 -2.67 18.03 2.88
N ILE A 66 -2.08 17.39 1.88
CA ILE A 66 -1.37 18.06 0.81
C ILE A 66 -2.20 17.99 -0.46
N ASP A 67 -2.50 19.16 -1.03
CA ASP A 67 -3.14 19.25 -2.33
C ASP A 67 -2.14 19.13 -3.49
N ILE A 68 -2.65 19.16 -4.72
CA ILE A 68 -1.80 19.01 -5.90
C ILE A 68 -0.91 20.23 -6.21
N LEU A 69 -1.12 21.34 -5.53
CA LEU A 69 -0.31 22.54 -5.63
C LEU A 69 0.77 22.58 -4.53
N GLY A 70 0.71 21.68 -3.55
CA GLY A 70 1.58 21.66 -2.38
C GLY A 70 1.09 22.52 -1.23
N ASN A 71 -0.17 22.94 -1.25
CA ASN A 71 -0.79 23.64 -0.15
C ASN A 71 -1.13 22.66 0.98
N GLU A 72 -0.97 23.16 2.20
CA GLU A 72 -1.32 22.45 3.44
C GLU A 72 -2.78 22.77 3.78
N ILE A 73 -3.61 21.74 3.83
CA ILE A 73 -5.03 21.83 4.14
C ILE A 73 -5.26 21.20 5.51
N HIS A 74 -5.91 21.95 6.40
CA HIS A 74 -6.30 21.42 7.71
C HIS A 74 -7.28 20.24 7.57
N GLY A 75 -7.05 19.20 8.37
CA GLY A 75 -7.83 17.98 8.34
C GLY A 75 -7.33 16.95 7.32
N PHE A 76 -8.13 15.92 7.11
CA PHE A 76 -7.78 14.76 6.27
C PHE A 76 -8.64 14.76 5.01
N ASN A 77 -7.97 14.82 3.86
CA ASN A 77 -8.58 14.75 2.54
C ASN A 77 -7.82 13.74 1.68
N LEU A 78 -8.56 13.06 0.81
CA LEU A 78 -7.97 12.19 -0.19
C LEU A 78 -7.71 12.98 -1.46
N LEU A 79 -6.44 13.09 -1.83
CA LEU A 79 -6.00 13.73 -3.06
C LEU A 79 -6.37 12.88 -4.27
N GLN A 80 -7.17 13.44 -5.17
CA GLN A 80 -7.58 12.79 -6.41
C GLN A 80 -6.60 13.12 -7.55
N ILE A 81 -5.94 12.10 -8.12
CA ILE A 81 -4.81 12.33 -9.05
C ILE A 81 -5.11 12.04 -10.53
N LYS A 82 -6.38 11.81 -10.91
CA LYS A 82 -6.77 11.53 -12.31
C LYS A 82 -6.21 12.54 -13.33
N LYS A 83 -6.30 13.84 -13.00
CA LYS A 83 -5.86 14.93 -13.89
C LYS A 83 -4.34 14.94 -14.16
N LEU A 84 -3.56 14.24 -13.34
CA LEU A 84 -2.10 14.16 -13.46
C LEU A 84 -1.64 13.01 -14.36
N VAL A 85 -2.46 11.96 -14.44
CA VAL A 85 -2.14 10.73 -15.18
C VAL A 85 -3.28 10.47 -16.19
N PRO A 86 -3.43 11.30 -17.23
CA PRO A 86 -4.54 11.20 -18.18
C PRO A 86 -4.48 9.91 -19.02
N GLN A 87 -3.28 9.37 -19.24
CA GLN A 87 -3.05 8.11 -19.96
C GLN A 87 -2.25 7.16 -19.05
N PRO A 88 -2.92 6.45 -18.14
CA PRO A 88 -2.21 5.57 -17.23
C PRO A 88 -1.65 4.35 -17.94
N LYS A 89 -0.42 3.97 -17.57
CA LYS A 89 0.21 2.71 -18.05
C LYS A 89 -0.61 1.47 -17.72
N HIS A 90 -1.45 1.56 -16.70
CA HIS A 90 -2.28 0.46 -16.21
C HIS A 90 -3.74 0.90 -16.07
N PRO A 91 -4.53 0.98 -17.14
CA PRO A 91 -5.90 1.51 -17.07
C PRO A 91 -6.83 0.69 -16.16
N SER A 92 -6.68 -0.64 -16.10
CA SER A 92 -7.49 -1.53 -15.24
C SER A 92 -7.26 -1.33 -13.73
N TRP A 93 -6.22 -0.56 -13.41
CA TRP A 93 -5.85 -0.16 -12.06
C TRP A 93 -6.66 1.04 -11.61
N ILE A 94 -6.86 2.02 -12.50
CA ILE A 94 -7.35 3.35 -12.18
C ILE A 94 -8.87 3.39 -12.34
N ASP A 95 -9.57 4.04 -11.42
CA ASP A 95 -10.98 4.35 -11.62
C ASP A 95 -11.16 5.32 -12.80
N ALA A 96 -12.02 4.95 -13.76
CA ALA A 96 -12.17 5.71 -14.99
C ALA A 96 -12.77 7.09 -14.77
N GLU A 97 -13.54 7.32 -13.70
CA GLU A 97 -14.20 8.59 -13.38
C GLU A 97 -13.34 9.42 -12.42
N PHE A 98 -12.86 8.81 -11.35
CA PHE A 98 -12.21 9.49 -10.25
C PHE A 98 -10.69 9.34 -10.22
N GLY A 99 -10.11 8.41 -10.97
CA GLY A 99 -8.68 8.15 -10.87
C GLY A 99 -8.31 7.39 -9.58
N ARG A 100 -7.09 7.61 -9.10
CA ARG A 100 -6.67 7.17 -7.77
C ARG A 100 -6.86 8.28 -6.74
N LYS A 101 -7.19 7.85 -5.52
CA LYS A 101 -7.23 8.69 -4.32
C LYS A 101 -6.03 8.35 -3.44
N LEU A 102 -5.29 9.35 -3.01
CA LEU A 102 -4.13 9.22 -2.13
C LEU A 102 -4.39 9.94 -0.81
N LEU A 103 -4.09 9.30 0.31
CA LEU A 103 -3.89 10.00 1.58
C LEU A 103 -2.47 10.59 1.55
N PHE A 104 -2.32 11.85 1.13
CA PHE A 104 -1.04 12.53 1.09
C PHE A 104 -1.01 13.58 2.20
N LEU A 105 -0.22 13.31 3.24
CA LEU A 105 -0.14 14.12 4.44
C LEU A 105 1.27 14.66 4.64
N LYS A 106 1.38 15.89 5.13
CA LYS A 106 2.59 16.40 5.80
C LYS A 106 2.45 16.16 7.29
N LEU A 107 3.52 15.66 7.90
CA LEU A 107 3.64 15.41 9.33
C LEU A 107 4.65 16.39 9.92
N GLU A 108 4.25 17.19 10.90
CA GLU A 108 5.15 18.08 11.65
C GLU A 108 5.61 17.35 12.90
N LEU A 109 6.90 17.00 12.94
CA LEU A 109 7.54 16.34 14.08
C LEU A 109 8.32 17.37 14.91
N LYS A 110 8.31 17.21 16.24
CA LYS A 110 8.99 18.11 17.19
C LYS A 110 10.48 18.23 16.90
N ASP A 111 10.96 19.48 16.93
CA ASP A 111 12.38 19.83 16.84
C ASP A 111 13.11 19.27 15.61
N GLN A 112 12.39 19.00 14.51
CA GLN A 112 12.97 18.49 13.27
C GLN A 112 13.08 19.56 12.19
N HIS A 113 14.23 19.59 11.51
CA HIS A 113 14.44 20.42 10.32
C HIS A 113 13.93 19.74 9.04
N ASP A 114 13.95 18.41 8.99
CA ASP A 114 13.49 17.64 7.85
C ASP A 114 11.97 17.68 7.71
N GLN A 115 11.51 17.47 6.48
CA GLN A 115 10.09 17.44 6.14
C GLN A 115 9.64 15.99 5.99
N TYR A 116 8.56 15.64 6.68
CA TYR A 116 8.01 14.29 6.71
C TYR A 116 6.66 14.26 6.01
N TYR A 117 6.48 13.29 5.12
CA TYR A 117 5.21 13.07 4.44
C TYR A 117 4.78 11.63 4.56
N LEU A 118 3.49 11.40 4.82
CA LEU A 118 2.88 10.08 4.74
C LEU A 118 2.04 10.01 3.47
N ILE A 119 2.27 8.97 2.68
CA ILE A 119 1.44 8.64 1.52
C ILE A 119 0.84 7.27 1.73
N ASP A 120 -0.48 7.17 1.63
CA ASP A 120 -1.16 5.90 1.48
C ASP A 120 -2.12 5.92 0.27
N ILE A 121 -2.37 4.75 -0.30
CA ILE A 121 -3.13 4.58 -1.53
C ILE A 121 -4.50 4.01 -1.16
N HIS A 122 -5.56 4.74 -1.50
CA HIS A 122 -6.91 4.23 -1.33
C HIS A 122 -7.13 3.03 -2.26
N LYS A 123 -7.55 1.92 -1.66
CA LYS A 123 -7.90 0.69 -2.38
C LYS A 123 -9.22 0.90 -3.11
N ASN A 124 -9.18 0.82 -4.43
CA ASN A 124 -10.38 0.81 -5.26
C ASN A 124 -11.02 -0.59 -5.30
N LYS A 125 -10.22 -1.64 -5.09
CA LYS A 125 -10.67 -3.03 -5.06
C LYS A 125 -10.12 -3.74 -3.82
N SER A 126 -10.88 -4.68 -3.26
CA SER A 126 -10.56 -5.36 -1.99
C SER A 126 -9.28 -6.19 -2.01
N HIS A 127 -8.82 -6.65 -3.18
CA HIS A 127 -7.61 -7.46 -3.33
C HIS A 127 -6.35 -6.63 -3.59
N GLU A 128 -6.45 -5.30 -3.64
CA GLU A 128 -5.27 -4.45 -3.80
C GLU A 128 -4.47 -4.43 -2.50
N ALA A 129 -3.20 -4.84 -2.56
CA ALA A 129 -2.30 -4.86 -1.41
C ALA A 129 -1.19 -3.82 -1.56
N PHE A 130 -1.26 -2.75 -0.76
CA PHE A 130 -0.27 -1.66 -0.75
C PHE A 130 0.53 -1.59 0.54
N CYS A 131 1.56 -0.76 0.51
CA CYS A 131 2.18 -0.21 1.71
C CYS A 131 1.84 1.28 1.77
N ALA A 132 1.76 1.82 2.98
CA ALA A 132 1.92 3.25 3.17
C ALA A 132 3.42 3.60 3.07
N PHE A 133 3.75 4.86 2.84
CA PHE A 133 5.12 5.32 2.66
C PHE A 133 5.37 6.58 3.48
N ILE A 134 6.46 6.60 4.25
CA ILE A 134 7.00 7.83 4.84
C ILE A 134 8.12 8.35 3.95
N ILE A 135 7.97 9.57 3.46
CA ILE A 135 9.00 10.30 2.72
C ILE A 135 9.65 11.30 3.67
N VAL A 136 10.97 11.25 3.74
CA VAL A 136 11.80 12.25 4.43
C VAL A 136 12.50 13.08 3.37
N SER A 137 12.35 14.40 3.44
CA SER A 137 12.91 15.36 2.49
C SER A 137 13.67 16.46 3.24
N PRO A 138 14.80 16.97 2.70
CA PRO A 138 15.51 18.09 3.33
C PRO A 138 14.70 19.40 3.29
N HIS A 139 13.78 19.52 2.32
CA HIS A 139 13.03 20.74 2.06
C HIS A 139 11.55 20.42 1.79
N LYS A 140 10.70 21.44 1.86
CA LYS A 140 9.30 21.29 1.50
C LYS A 140 9.19 20.85 0.04
N LEU A 141 8.37 19.83 -0.23
CA LEU A 141 8.21 19.33 -1.59
C LEU A 141 7.56 20.41 -2.46
N THR A 142 8.14 20.67 -3.63
CA THR A 142 7.56 21.60 -4.60
C THR A 142 6.34 20.95 -5.28
N ARG A 143 5.54 21.79 -5.94
CA ARG A 143 4.42 21.35 -6.77
C ARG A 143 4.85 20.29 -7.80
N GLU A 144 5.99 20.51 -8.46
CA GLU A 144 6.54 19.61 -9.48
C GLU A 144 6.96 18.28 -8.86
N GLN A 145 7.58 18.30 -7.68
CA GLN A 145 7.97 17.08 -6.96
C GLN A 145 6.76 16.28 -6.48
N ILE A 146 5.72 16.94 -5.96
CA ILE A 146 4.46 16.31 -5.55
C ILE A 146 3.78 15.65 -6.75
N LYS A 147 3.70 16.37 -7.89
CA LYS A 147 3.17 15.80 -9.14
C LYS A 147 3.98 14.59 -9.59
N ASN A 148 5.31 14.68 -9.56
CA ASN A 148 6.20 13.59 -9.95
C ASN A 148 5.98 12.35 -9.07
N ILE A 149 5.89 12.51 -7.75
CA ILE A 149 5.56 11.41 -6.83
C ILE A 149 4.23 10.75 -7.22
N CYS A 150 3.17 11.55 -7.43
CA CYS A 150 1.85 11.03 -7.78
C CYS A 150 1.88 10.24 -9.10
N ILE A 151 2.57 10.77 -10.12
CA ILE A 151 2.71 10.13 -11.44
C ILE A 151 3.50 8.82 -11.34
N GLU A 152 4.64 8.83 -10.64
CA GLU A 152 5.51 7.66 -10.51
C GLU A 152 4.86 6.55 -9.67
N LEU A 153 4.19 6.92 -8.58
CA LEU A 153 3.41 5.99 -7.77
C LEU A 153 2.33 5.29 -8.62
N GLU A 154 1.60 6.06 -9.43
CA GLU A 154 0.56 5.50 -10.29
C GLU A 154 1.15 4.59 -11.38
N ASN A 155 2.21 5.03 -12.05
CA ASN A 155 2.92 4.27 -13.08
C ASN A 155 3.49 2.94 -12.56
N ALA A 156 3.86 2.88 -11.28
CA ALA A 156 4.40 1.68 -10.64
C ALA A 156 3.33 0.83 -9.93
N LYS A 157 2.03 1.13 -10.10
CA LYS A 157 0.93 0.49 -9.36
C LYS A 157 1.11 0.54 -7.83
N GLY A 158 1.67 1.63 -7.31
CA GLY A 158 1.94 1.78 -5.88
C GLY A 158 3.05 0.87 -5.33
N ILE A 159 3.75 0.11 -6.18
CA ILE A 159 4.84 -0.77 -5.77
C ILE A 159 6.10 0.06 -5.54
N LYS A 160 6.88 -0.27 -4.51
CA LYS A 160 8.09 0.44 -4.05
C LYS A 160 9.06 0.92 -5.14
N LYS A 161 9.07 0.34 -6.35
CA LYS A 161 9.94 0.76 -7.46
C LYS A 161 9.82 2.25 -7.82
N TRP A 162 8.69 2.91 -7.56
CA TRP A 162 8.53 4.35 -7.80
C TRP A 162 9.49 5.22 -6.97
N THR A 163 9.95 4.73 -5.81
CA THR A 163 10.80 5.51 -4.90
C THR A 163 12.13 5.89 -5.53
N LEU A 164 12.68 5.02 -6.40
CA LEU A 164 13.93 5.26 -7.14
C LEU A 164 13.86 6.51 -8.03
N ARG A 165 12.65 6.89 -8.46
CA ARG A 165 12.42 8.06 -9.32
C ARG A 165 12.27 9.37 -8.54
N CYS A 166 12.29 9.28 -7.21
CA CYS A 166 12.15 10.41 -6.31
C CYS A 166 13.42 10.69 -5.47
N GLU A 167 14.46 9.86 -5.60
CA GLU A 167 15.70 9.95 -4.80
C GLU A 167 16.41 11.30 -4.91
N SER A 168 16.29 11.99 -6.05
CA SER A 168 16.94 13.29 -6.28
C SER A 168 16.45 14.40 -5.36
N PHE A 169 15.31 14.23 -4.69
CA PHE A 169 14.75 15.23 -3.78
C PHE A 169 14.26 14.64 -2.45
N THR A 170 14.57 13.39 -2.15
CA THR A 170 14.22 12.74 -0.89
C THR A 170 15.47 12.20 -0.21
N LYS A 171 15.60 12.38 1.11
CA LYS A 171 16.65 11.71 1.90
C LYS A 171 16.38 10.22 2.06
N LYS A 172 15.11 9.87 2.30
CA LYS A 172 14.71 8.51 2.66
C LYS A 172 13.24 8.29 2.33
N ILE A 173 12.91 7.08 1.85
CA ILE A 173 11.52 6.63 1.72
C ILE A 173 11.37 5.28 2.43
N ILE A 174 10.46 5.21 3.40
CA ILE A 174 10.22 4.04 4.26
C ILE A 174 8.85 3.45 3.91
N SER A 175 8.83 2.19 3.49
CA SER A 175 7.58 1.45 3.26
C SER A 175 7.05 0.85 4.56
N ILE A 176 5.78 1.10 4.85
CA ILE A 176 5.05 0.59 6.01
C ILE A 176 4.00 -0.40 5.51
N LYS A 177 4.21 -1.68 5.81
CA LYS A 177 3.22 -2.71 5.51
C LYS A 177 1.94 -2.45 6.31
N HIS A 178 0.78 -2.61 5.69
CA HIS A 178 -0.50 -2.62 6.39
C HIS A 178 -0.65 -3.93 7.19
N SER A 179 0.09 -4.09 8.28
CA SER A 179 -0.04 -5.27 9.17
C SER A 179 -0.74 -4.94 10.49
N SER A 180 -1.04 -3.66 10.73
CA SER A 180 -1.78 -3.20 11.90
C SER A 180 -3.28 -3.24 11.60
N ALA A 181 -4.05 -3.86 12.50
CA ALA A 181 -5.47 -4.13 12.34
C ALA A 181 -6.39 -3.16 13.09
N THR A 182 -5.83 -2.32 13.95
CA THR A 182 -6.59 -1.38 14.78
C THR A 182 -5.93 -0.01 14.80
N PRO A 183 -6.67 1.07 15.12
CA PRO A 183 -6.09 2.40 15.33
C PRO A 183 -4.97 2.41 16.37
N ASP A 184 -5.09 1.63 17.45
CA ASP A 184 -4.07 1.59 18.50
C ASP A 184 -2.78 0.89 18.06
N GLU A 185 -2.89 -0.17 17.25
CA GLU A 185 -1.71 -0.80 16.63
C GLU A 185 -1.01 0.15 15.67
N TRP A 186 -1.77 0.89 14.85
CA TRP A 186 -1.21 1.93 13.98
C TRP A 186 -0.55 3.04 14.79
N LYS A 187 -1.18 3.50 15.87
CA LYS A 187 -0.67 4.52 16.79
C LYS A 187 0.69 4.11 17.36
N ASN A 188 0.78 2.90 17.92
CA ASN A 188 2.02 2.39 18.50
C ASN A 188 3.12 2.27 17.45
N ARG A 189 2.76 1.81 16.24
CA ARG A 189 3.70 1.71 15.12
C ARG A 189 4.23 3.07 14.69
N PHE A 190 3.36 4.06 14.54
CA PHE A 190 3.76 5.42 14.20
C PHE A 190 4.59 6.06 15.31
N LYS A 191 4.23 5.89 16.58
CA LYS A 191 5.02 6.38 17.72
C LYS A 191 6.45 5.86 17.68
N ASN A 192 6.63 4.55 17.53
CA ASN A 192 7.95 3.93 17.42
C ASN A 192 8.72 4.42 16.18
N LEU A 193 8.04 4.56 15.04
CA LEU A 193 8.65 5.03 13.80
C LEU A 193 9.13 6.48 13.95
N PHE A 194 8.31 7.37 14.50
CA PHE A 194 8.65 8.78 14.69
C PHE A 194 9.79 8.94 15.70
N SER A 195 9.80 8.17 16.79
CA SER A 195 10.94 8.16 17.71
C SER A 195 12.24 7.73 17.03
N THR A 196 12.18 6.79 16.08
CA THR A 196 13.36 6.35 15.30
C THR A 196 13.79 7.38 14.26
N LEU A 197 12.89 8.26 13.83
CA LEU A 197 13.17 9.29 12.82
C LEU A 197 13.75 10.58 13.41
N ILE A 198 13.56 10.78 14.72
CA ILE A 198 13.99 11.96 15.47
C ILE A 198 15.33 11.73 16.18
N ASN A 199 15.66 10.47 16.47
CA ASN A 199 16.96 10.05 17.00
C ASN A 199 17.99 9.88 15.89
#